data_AF-A0A6A8QC59-F1
#
_entry.id   AF-A0A6A8QC59-F1
#
_cell.length_a   1.000
_cell.length_b   1.000
_cell.length_c   1.000
_cell.angle_alpha   90.00
_cell.angle_beta   90.00
_cell.angle_gamma   90.00
#
_symmetry.space_group_name_H-M   'P 1'
#
loop_
_entity.id
_entity.type
_entity.pdbx_description
1 polymer ?
#
loop_
_entity_poly.entity_id
_entity_poly.type
_entity_poly.pdbx_seq_one_letter_code
_entity_poly.pdbx_strand_id
1 'polypeptide(L)'
;MAAGTLAAGAANAFSAASLTSVGSPATLDLGGYGQSLASLYGGGTVTNSGTSGATLSVGSGAFAGALQDGTTSSLALAKTGSGVLHMAFGASNSYSGATTVAAGTLEADTANTFSPNSATTVAGGATLAFAGDQSIASLAGTGTVTNLGTGSATLSVGAGNSSTVFSGV
;
A
#
# COMPACT_ATOMS: atom_id res chain seq x y z
N MET A 1 -8.18 11.52 -12.09
CA MET A 1 -9.64 11.29 -12.23
C MET A 1 -10.38 12.07 -11.16
N ALA A 2 -11.48 12.74 -11.50
CA ALA A 2 -12.19 13.63 -10.56
C ALA A 2 -13.50 13.04 -10.01
N ALA A 3 -14.11 12.05 -10.67
CA ALA A 3 -15.23 11.23 -10.20
C ALA A 3 -15.36 9.96 -11.06
N GLY A 4 -16.10 8.96 -10.58
CA GLY A 4 -16.39 7.71 -11.30
C GLY A 4 -15.32 6.61 -11.12
N THR A 5 -15.55 5.45 -11.74
CA THR A 5 -14.67 4.28 -11.64
C THR A 5 -13.92 4.05 -12.95
N LEU A 6 -12.60 3.90 -12.88
CA LEU A 6 -11.79 3.33 -13.96
C LEU A 6 -11.37 1.92 -13.58
N ALA A 7 -11.86 0.94 -14.32
CA ALA A 7 -11.47 -0.45 -14.18
C ALA A 7 -10.38 -0.83 -15.19
N ALA A 8 -9.38 -1.57 -14.75
CA ALA A 8 -8.42 -2.19 -15.66
C ALA A 8 -9.09 -3.33 -16.44
N GLY A 9 -8.83 -3.40 -17.75
CA GLY A 9 -9.27 -4.50 -18.61
C GLY A 9 -8.21 -5.58 -18.86
N ALA A 10 -6.97 -5.34 -18.43
CA ALA A 10 -5.83 -6.25 -18.58
C ALA A 10 -4.72 -5.88 -17.58
N ALA A 11 -3.73 -6.76 -17.41
CA ALA A 11 -2.53 -6.47 -16.62
C ALA A 11 -1.73 -5.33 -17.26
N ASN A 12 -1.24 -4.39 -16.44
CA ASN A 12 -0.51 -3.20 -16.89
C ASN A 12 -1.27 -2.37 -17.95
N ALA A 13 -2.60 -2.38 -17.89
CA ALA A 13 -3.44 -1.51 -18.71
C ALA A 13 -3.20 -0.03 -18.40
N PHE A 14 -2.76 0.28 -17.17
CA PHE A 14 -2.23 1.59 -16.82
C PHE A 14 -0.73 1.61 -17.11
N SER A 15 -0.26 2.63 -17.83
CA SER A 15 1.16 2.75 -18.19
C SER A 15 2.04 2.85 -16.94
N ALA A 16 3.05 1.97 -16.87
CA ALA A 16 4.03 1.96 -15.78
C ALA A 16 4.85 3.24 -15.65
N ALA A 17 4.89 4.07 -16.70
CA ALA A 17 5.55 5.37 -16.68
C ALA A 17 4.62 6.52 -16.25
N SER A 18 3.32 6.26 -16.07
CA SER A 18 2.34 7.30 -15.80
C SER A 18 2.37 7.77 -14.35
N LEU A 19 2.25 9.09 -14.20
CA LEU A 19 1.75 9.70 -12.98
C LEU A 19 0.24 9.43 -12.91
N THR A 20 -0.21 8.76 -11.85
CA THR A 20 -1.63 8.45 -11.66
C THR A 20 -2.19 9.23 -10.48
N SER A 21 -3.27 9.97 -10.73
CA SER A 21 -4.00 10.71 -9.70
C SER A 21 -5.44 10.22 -9.62
N VAL A 22 -5.82 9.71 -8.45
CA VAL A 22 -7.19 9.28 -8.13
C VAL A 22 -7.74 10.30 -7.14
N GLY A 23 -8.44 11.32 -7.65
CA GLY A 23 -9.09 12.31 -6.80
C GLY A 23 -10.30 11.73 -6.09
N SER A 24 -10.68 12.28 -4.93
CA SER A 24 -11.95 11.90 -4.29
C SER A 24 -13.13 12.56 -5.02
N PRO A 25 -14.23 11.85 -5.36
CA PRO A 25 -14.57 10.47 -4.97
C PRO A 25 -14.30 9.40 -6.06
N ALA A 26 -13.33 9.61 -6.96
CA ALA A 26 -13.03 8.65 -8.01
C ALA A 26 -12.48 7.33 -7.45
N THR A 27 -12.68 6.25 -8.21
CA THR A 27 -12.19 4.90 -7.90
C THR A 27 -11.30 4.39 -9.03
N LEU A 28 -10.14 3.85 -8.67
CA LEU A 28 -9.32 3.01 -9.53
C LEU A 28 -9.56 1.55 -9.16
N ASP A 29 -10.09 0.76 -10.08
CA ASP A 29 -10.38 -0.65 -9.87
C ASP A 29 -9.40 -1.51 -10.69
N LEU A 30 -8.68 -2.40 -10.04
CA LEU A 30 -7.74 -3.31 -10.69
C LEU A 30 -8.43 -4.43 -11.47
N GLY A 31 -9.72 -4.72 -11.22
CA GLY A 31 -10.50 -5.66 -12.03
C GLY A 31 -9.93 -7.08 -12.11
N GLY A 32 -9.10 -7.49 -11.14
CA GLY A 32 -8.40 -8.78 -11.11
C GLY A 32 -7.04 -8.77 -11.81
N TYR A 33 -6.58 -7.60 -12.27
CA TYR A 33 -5.35 -7.45 -13.05
C TYR A 33 -4.31 -6.64 -12.28
N GLY A 34 -3.10 -7.20 -12.14
CA GLY A 34 -1.97 -6.46 -11.58
C GLY A 34 -1.62 -5.22 -12.39
N GLN A 35 -1.31 -4.11 -11.70
CA GLN A 35 -0.97 -2.83 -12.32
C GLN A 35 0.36 -2.32 -11.78
N SER A 36 1.11 -1.63 -12.63
CA SER A 36 2.33 -0.92 -12.25
C SER A 36 2.17 0.56 -12.59
N LEU A 37 2.46 1.43 -11.64
CA LEU A 37 2.37 2.88 -11.76
C LEU A 37 3.70 3.51 -11.33
N ALA A 38 4.17 4.53 -12.06
CA ALA A 38 5.36 5.27 -11.65
C ALA A 38 5.11 6.00 -10.32
N SER A 39 3.93 6.61 -10.19
CA SER A 39 3.52 7.24 -8.94
C SER A 39 2.01 7.28 -8.74
N LEU A 40 1.57 7.30 -7.48
CA LEU A 40 0.16 7.43 -7.09
C LEU A 40 -0.08 8.67 -6.23
N TYR A 41 -1.11 9.44 -6.58
CA TYR A 41 -1.55 10.63 -5.86
C TYR A 41 -3.08 10.67 -5.70
N GLY A 42 -3.53 11.56 -4.82
CA GLY A 42 -4.94 11.88 -4.64
C GLY A 42 -5.56 11.24 -3.40
N GLY A 43 -6.87 11.37 -3.26
CA GLY A 43 -7.64 10.96 -2.07
C GLY A 43 -8.84 10.07 -2.38
N GLY A 44 -8.92 9.51 -3.59
CA GLY A 44 -9.99 8.58 -3.98
C GLY A 44 -9.72 7.15 -3.52
N THR A 45 -10.46 6.19 -4.07
CA THR A 45 -10.35 4.79 -3.69
C THR A 45 -9.54 3.99 -4.72
N VAL A 46 -8.71 3.06 -4.27
CA VAL A 46 -8.22 1.96 -5.10
C VAL A 46 -8.79 0.64 -4.58
N THR A 47 -9.34 -0.18 -5.47
CA THR A 47 -9.94 -1.47 -5.13
C THR A 47 -9.60 -2.55 -6.16
N ASN A 48 -10.03 -3.78 -5.90
CA ASN A 48 -9.91 -4.91 -6.81
C ASN A 48 -11.22 -5.73 -6.85
N SER A 49 -12.19 -5.32 -7.68
CA SER A 49 -13.49 -6.02 -7.77
C SER A 49 -13.49 -7.25 -8.68
N GLY A 50 -12.35 -7.59 -9.29
CA GLY A 50 -12.21 -8.78 -10.12
C GLY A 50 -12.24 -10.08 -9.33
N THR A 51 -12.32 -11.21 -10.02
CA THR A 51 -12.42 -12.55 -9.40
C THR A 51 -11.08 -13.15 -8.98
N SER A 52 -9.97 -12.44 -9.22
CA SER A 52 -8.60 -12.87 -8.91
C SER A 52 -7.89 -11.82 -8.07
N GLY A 53 -6.94 -12.24 -7.23
CA GLY A 53 -6.12 -11.31 -6.45
C GLY A 53 -5.27 -10.44 -7.38
N ALA A 54 -5.17 -9.14 -7.09
CA ALA A 54 -4.43 -8.21 -7.92
C ALA A 54 -3.46 -7.37 -7.08
N THR A 55 -2.25 -7.17 -7.60
CA THR A 55 -1.23 -6.33 -6.96
C THR A 55 -1.15 -4.98 -7.65
N LEU A 56 -1.25 -3.91 -6.87
CA LEU A 56 -0.89 -2.56 -7.27
C LEU A 56 0.59 -2.32 -6.96
N SER A 57 1.41 -2.14 -7.97
CA SER A 57 2.83 -1.76 -7.83
C SER A 57 3.00 -0.26 -8.04
N VAL A 58 3.58 0.45 -7.08
CA VAL A 58 3.74 1.92 -7.14
C VAL A 58 5.20 2.30 -6.89
N GLY A 59 5.76 3.19 -7.72
CA GLY A 59 7.13 3.68 -7.59
C GLY A 59 7.32 4.74 -6.49
N SER A 60 6.43 5.72 -6.42
CA SER A 60 6.46 6.83 -5.46
C SER A 60 5.10 7.52 -5.34
N GLY A 61 5.00 8.57 -4.54
CA GLY A 61 3.85 9.48 -4.55
C GLY A 61 3.37 9.86 -3.16
N ALA A 62 2.21 10.52 -3.12
CA ALA A 62 1.53 10.94 -1.90
C ALA A 62 0.03 10.66 -2.05
N PHE A 63 -0.41 9.53 -1.51
CA PHE A 63 -1.77 9.04 -1.61
C PHE A 63 -2.46 9.17 -0.25
N ALA A 64 -3.51 10.00 -0.20
CA ALA A 64 -4.34 10.25 0.97
C ALA A 64 -5.70 9.53 0.86
N GLY A 65 -5.81 8.56 -0.06
CA GLY A 65 -7.02 7.83 -0.38
C GLY A 65 -7.04 6.43 0.24
N ALA A 66 -8.12 5.69 0.03
CA ALA A 66 -8.28 4.35 0.60
C ALA A 66 -7.82 3.25 -0.37
N LEU A 67 -6.95 2.36 0.08
CA LEU A 67 -6.72 1.05 -0.53
C LEU A 67 -7.61 0.02 0.18
N GLN A 68 -8.44 -0.69 -0.58
CA GLN A 68 -9.38 -1.65 -0.02
C GLN A 68 -9.53 -2.87 -0.94
N ASP A 69 -9.92 -3.99 -0.37
CA ASP A 69 -10.33 -5.15 -1.16
C ASP A 69 -11.56 -4.81 -2.01
N GLY A 70 -11.77 -5.56 -3.08
CA GLY A 70 -13.08 -5.61 -3.71
C GLY A 70 -13.99 -6.59 -3.00
N THR A 71 -15.22 -6.70 -3.49
CA THR A 71 -16.24 -7.60 -2.90
C THR A 71 -15.88 -9.07 -3.00
N THR A 72 -15.01 -9.44 -3.93
CA THR A 72 -14.72 -10.82 -4.35
C THR A 72 -13.28 -11.23 -4.13
N SER A 73 -12.35 -10.27 -4.02
CA SER A 73 -10.93 -10.56 -4.05
C SER A 73 -10.08 -9.48 -3.39
N SER A 74 -8.91 -9.90 -2.91
CA SER A 74 -7.98 -9.04 -2.21
C SER A 74 -7.23 -8.09 -3.14
N LEU A 75 -6.95 -6.88 -2.65
CA LEU A 75 -5.94 -5.98 -3.20
C LEU A 75 -4.61 -6.20 -2.47
N ALA A 76 -3.52 -6.32 -3.20
CA ALA A 76 -2.16 -6.33 -2.66
C ALA A 76 -1.41 -5.06 -3.08
N LEU A 77 -0.43 -4.64 -2.29
CA LEU A 77 0.39 -3.46 -2.54
C LEU A 77 1.87 -3.84 -2.68
N ALA A 78 2.53 -3.33 -3.71
CA ALA A 78 3.97 -3.42 -3.86
C ALA A 78 4.58 -2.01 -4.00
N LYS A 79 5.37 -1.60 -3.01
CA LYS A 79 6.19 -0.39 -3.11
C LYS A 79 7.49 -0.74 -3.86
N THR A 80 7.63 -0.18 -5.04
CA THR A 80 8.76 -0.36 -5.96
C THR A 80 9.48 0.97 -6.17
N GLY A 81 10.58 1.01 -6.93
CA GLY A 81 11.32 2.24 -7.19
C GLY A 81 12.02 2.83 -5.95
N SER A 82 12.99 3.71 -6.17
CA SER A 82 13.81 4.29 -5.10
C SER A 82 13.15 5.43 -4.33
N GLY A 83 12.01 5.94 -4.81
CA GLY A 83 11.30 7.07 -4.19
C GLY A 83 10.55 6.68 -2.92
N VAL A 84 9.81 7.65 -2.38
CA VAL A 84 8.91 7.45 -1.24
C VAL A 84 7.46 7.38 -1.73
N LEU A 85 6.70 6.44 -1.21
CA LEU A 85 5.23 6.44 -1.27
C LEU A 85 4.72 6.83 0.10
N HIS A 86 4.24 8.06 0.22
CA HIS A 86 3.62 8.59 1.43
C HIS A 86 2.14 8.23 1.43
N MET A 87 1.69 7.55 2.46
CA MET A 87 0.30 7.24 2.76
C MET A 87 -0.15 8.24 3.84
N ALA A 88 -1.10 9.12 3.50
CA ALA A 88 -1.48 10.26 4.34
C ALA A 88 -2.88 10.13 4.95
N PHE A 89 -3.17 10.98 5.94
CA PHE A 89 -4.41 11.06 6.71
C PHE A 89 -5.69 11.00 5.84
N GLY A 90 -6.59 10.07 6.16
CA GLY A 90 -7.83 9.77 5.42
C GLY A 90 -7.85 8.38 4.77
N ALA A 91 -6.69 7.75 4.66
CA ALA A 91 -6.49 6.42 4.12
C ALA A 91 -6.76 5.32 5.18
N SER A 92 -8.01 4.99 5.46
CA SER A 92 -8.34 3.78 6.24
C SER A 92 -8.11 2.54 5.39
N ASN A 93 -6.85 2.16 5.18
CA ASN A 93 -6.47 1.05 4.33
C ASN A 93 -6.95 -0.27 4.94
N SER A 94 -7.81 -0.99 4.23
CA SER A 94 -8.49 -2.20 4.73
C SER A 94 -8.18 -3.46 3.93
N TYR A 95 -7.35 -3.33 2.89
CA TYR A 95 -6.98 -4.45 2.01
C TYR A 95 -6.28 -5.59 2.76
N SER A 96 -6.59 -6.82 2.38
CA SER A 96 -6.06 -8.03 3.03
C SER A 96 -4.89 -8.65 2.27
N GLY A 97 -4.68 -8.28 1.01
CA GLY A 97 -3.53 -8.76 0.23
C GLY A 97 -2.21 -8.27 0.82
N ALA A 98 -1.13 -8.97 0.51
CA ALA A 98 0.18 -8.68 1.07
C ALA A 98 0.71 -7.29 0.67
N THR A 99 1.43 -6.66 1.60
CA THR A 99 2.23 -5.47 1.35
C THR A 99 3.68 -5.87 1.18
N THR A 100 4.28 -5.55 0.03
CA THR A 100 5.71 -5.76 -0.22
C THR A 100 6.40 -4.43 -0.43
N VAL A 101 7.33 -4.07 0.47
CA VAL A 101 8.24 -2.93 0.26
C VAL A 101 9.51 -3.47 -0.38
N ALA A 102 9.54 -3.46 -1.71
CA ALA A 102 10.62 -4.02 -2.51
C ALA A 102 11.80 -3.03 -2.69
N ALA A 103 11.53 -1.73 -2.73
CA ALA A 103 12.54 -0.69 -2.85
C ALA A 103 12.04 0.68 -2.34
N GLY A 104 12.98 1.55 -1.97
CA GLY A 104 12.68 2.89 -1.47
C GLY A 104 11.95 2.84 -0.13
N THR A 105 11.04 3.79 0.10
CA THR A 105 10.32 3.91 1.37
C THR A 105 8.80 3.84 1.18
N LEU A 106 8.14 2.98 1.95
CA LEU A 106 6.69 3.09 2.22
C LEU A 106 6.51 3.83 3.53
N GLU A 107 5.82 4.97 3.48
CA GLU A 107 5.71 5.90 4.59
C GLU A 107 4.26 6.08 5.05
N ALA A 108 4.02 6.08 6.36
CA ALA A 108 2.75 6.48 6.98
C ALA A 108 2.98 7.56 8.04
N ASP A 109 2.50 8.78 7.84
CA ASP A 109 2.77 9.91 8.75
C ASP A 109 1.74 10.06 9.89
N THR A 110 0.64 9.30 9.82
CA THR A 110 -0.47 9.37 10.78
C THR A 110 -0.89 7.98 11.25
N ALA A 111 -1.35 7.88 12.50
CA ALA A 111 -1.75 6.62 13.13
C ALA A 111 -2.85 5.89 12.34
N ASN A 112 -2.83 4.55 12.38
CA ASN A 112 -3.81 3.68 11.73
C ASN A 112 -3.89 3.83 10.19
N THR A 113 -2.75 4.13 9.56
CA THR A 113 -2.68 4.27 8.10
C THR A 113 -2.34 2.96 7.41
N PHE A 114 -1.43 2.14 7.96
CA PHE A 114 -1.19 0.81 7.40
C PHE A 114 -2.38 -0.12 7.61
N SER A 115 -2.54 -1.10 6.73
CA SER A 115 -3.66 -2.02 6.86
C SER A 115 -3.38 -3.08 7.94
N PRO A 116 -4.23 -3.20 8.97
CA PRO A 116 -4.08 -4.22 10.00
C PRO A 116 -4.28 -5.65 9.46
N ASN A 117 -4.89 -5.78 8.29
CA ASN A 117 -5.22 -7.05 7.65
C ASN A 117 -4.09 -7.56 6.74
N SER A 118 -3.07 -6.74 6.45
CA SER A 118 -2.06 -7.04 5.45
C SER A 118 -0.78 -7.60 6.06
N ALA A 119 -0.29 -8.71 5.53
CA ALA A 119 1.04 -9.22 5.83
C ALA A 119 2.08 -8.35 5.12
N THR A 120 3.06 -7.82 5.87
CA THR A 120 4.05 -6.87 5.34
C THR A 120 5.43 -7.52 5.24
N THR A 121 6.05 -7.41 4.07
CA THR A 121 7.45 -7.81 3.86
C THR A 121 8.28 -6.59 3.47
N VAL A 122 9.40 -6.37 4.14
CA VAL A 122 10.36 -5.29 3.82
C VAL A 122 11.66 -5.90 3.32
N ALA A 123 11.95 -5.70 2.04
CA ALA A 123 13.17 -6.24 1.42
C ALA A 123 14.42 -5.51 1.92
N GLY A 124 15.58 -6.17 1.85
CA GLY A 124 16.87 -5.55 2.16
C GLY A 124 17.11 -4.28 1.34
N GLY A 125 17.49 -3.20 2.00
CA GLY A 125 17.69 -1.88 1.38
C GLY A 125 16.41 -1.08 1.15
N ALA A 126 15.24 -1.60 1.53
CA ALA A 126 13.98 -0.87 1.55
C ALA A 126 13.58 -0.49 2.98
N THR A 127 12.69 0.49 3.11
CA THR A 127 12.30 1.06 4.39
C THR A 127 10.78 1.09 4.55
N LEU A 128 10.29 0.61 5.69
CA LEU A 128 8.95 0.89 6.19
C LEU A 128 9.07 1.98 7.26
N ALA A 129 8.56 3.16 6.95
CA ALA A 129 8.68 4.33 7.82
C ALA A 129 7.29 4.74 8.34
N PHE A 130 7.18 5.06 9.62
CA PHE A 130 5.88 5.44 10.18
C PHE A 130 5.98 6.46 11.31
N ALA A 131 4.91 7.20 11.52
CA ALA A 131 4.65 7.97 12.73
C ALA A 131 3.25 7.63 13.27
N GLY A 132 3.07 7.84 14.57
CA GLY A 132 1.87 7.37 15.28
C GLY A 132 1.78 5.84 15.32
N ASP A 133 0.83 5.32 16.09
CA ASP A 133 0.66 3.87 16.22
C ASP A 133 0.12 3.25 14.92
N GLN A 134 0.70 2.12 14.52
CA GLN A 134 0.32 1.35 13.34
C GLN A 134 0.03 -0.10 13.73
N SER A 135 -0.73 -0.79 12.87
CA SER A 135 -1.00 -2.21 12.99
C SER A 135 -0.89 -2.90 11.63
N ILE A 136 -0.29 -4.08 11.62
CA ILE A 136 -0.14 -4.96 10.44
C ILE A 136 -0.34 -6.43 10.84
N ALA A 137 -0.72 -7.28 9.90
CA ALA A 137 -1.04 -8.68 10.19
C ALA A 137 0.18 -9.49 10.61
N SER A 138 1.33 -9.26 9.95
CA SER A 138 2.64 -9.85 10.25
C SER A 138 3.74 -9.03 9.57
N LEU A 139 4.99 -9.21 10.02
CA LEU A 139 6.16 -8.53 9.49
C LEU A 139 7.28 -9.53 9.14
N ALA A 140 7.79 -9.47 7.92
CA ALA A 140 8.89 -10.30 7.45
C ALA A 140 9.95 -9.49 6.69
N GLY A 141 11.13 -10.09 6.50
CA GLY A 141 12.19 -9.57 5.64
C GLY A 141 13.42 -9.05 6.38
N THR A 142 14.24 -8.27 5.68
CA THR A 142 15.58 -7.86 6.12
C THR A 142 15.83 -6.36 5.93
N GLY A 143 14.78 -5.59 5.63
CA GLY A 143 14.86 -4.14 5.43
C GLY A 143 14.88 -3.34 6.75
N THR A 144 14.62 -2.05 6.64
CA THR A 144 14.56 -1.14 7.80
C THR A 144 13.12 -0.84 8.19
N VAL A 145 12.83 -0.83 9.48
CA VAL A 145 11.57 -0.35 10.06
C VAL A 145 11.88 0.83 10.99
N THR A 146 11.39 2.03 10.67
CA THR A 146 11.79 3.24 11.40
C THR A 146 10.60 4.10 11.80
N ASN A 147 10.73 4.73 12.98
CA ASN A 147 9.85 5.82 13.41
C ASN A 147 10.33 7.14 12.79
N LEU A 148 9.42 7.89 12.15
CA LEU A 148 9.66 9.19 11.53
C LEU A 148 9.49 10.37 12.49
N GLY A 149 8.76 10.16 13.59
CA GLY A 149 8.44 11.19 14.55
C GLY A 149 9.47 11.33 15.67
N THR A 150 9.46 12.49 16.31
CA THR A 150 10.14 12.70 17.60
C THR A 150 9.36 12.14 18.79
N GLY A 151 8.09 11.77 18.57
CA GLY A 151 7.21 11.13 19.54
C GLY A 151 7.28 9.60 19.50
N SER A 152 6.70 8.96 20.51
CA SER A 152 6.55 7.49 20.53
C SER A 152 5.59 7.03 19.42
N ALA A 153 5.94 5.93 18.77
CA ALA A 153 5.10 5.24 17.80
C ALA A 153 5.26 3.72 17.99
N THR A 154 4.14 3.02 18.07
CA THR A 154 4.10 1.57 18.22
C THR A 154 3.71 0.91 16.91
N LEU A 155 4.51 -0.04 16.42
CA LEU A 155 4.09 -0.95 15.37
C LEU A 155 3.59 -2.25 16.00
N SER A 156 2.27 -2.46 16.00
CA SER A 156 1.66 -3.72 16.43
C SER A 156 1.69 -4.73 15.28
N VAL A 157 2.25 -5.92 15.55
CA VAL A 157 2.32 -7.02 14.60
C VAL A 157 1.57 -8.23 15.14
N GLY A 158 1.08 -9.10 14.25
CA GLY A 158 0.44 -10.35 14.63
C GLY A 158 -1.09 -10.32 14.67
N ALA A 159 -1.72 -9.27 14.14
CA ALA A 159 -3.19 -9.21 14.01
C ALA A 159 -3.77 -10.37 13.16
N GLY A 160 -2.94 -11.02 12.31
CA GLY A 160 -3.33 -12.17 11.50
C GLY A 160 -2.92 -13.54 12.04
N ASN A 161 -2.38 -13.63 13.27
CA ASN A 161 -1.91 -14.88 13.88
C ASN A 161 -0.91 -15.70 13.03
N SER A 162 -0.17 -15.04 12.13
CA SER A 162 0.85 -15.65 11.28
C SER A 162 2.25 -15.49 11.88
N SER A 163 3.03 -16.57 11.92
CA SER A 163 4.43 -16.53 12.37
C SER A 163 5.35 -16.23 11.20
N THR A 164 6.15 -15.17 11.33
CA THR A 164 7.10 -14.71 10.30
C THR A 164 8.47 -14.43 10.92
N VAL A 165 9.50 -14.29 10.08
CA VAL A 165 10.85 -13.91 10.50
C VAL A 165 11.19 -12.54 9.94
N PHE A 166 11.49 -11.60 10.83
CA PHE A 166 12.11 -10.32 10.50
C PHE A 166 13.54 -10.31 11.04
N SER A 167 14.50 -10.07 10.15
CA SER A 167 15.95 -9.98 10.47
C SER A 167 16.53 -8.64 10.03
N GLY A 168 15.67 -7.64 9.89
CA GLY A 168 16.04 -6.27 9.56
C GLY A 168 16.45 -5.45 10.77
N VAL A 169 16.48 -4.12 10.60
CA VAL A 169 16.83 -3.14 11.63
C VAL A 169 15.69 -2.19 11.95
#